data_AF-A0A3J8TA69-F1
#
_entry.id   AF-A0A3J8TA69-F1
#
_cell.length_a   1.000
_cell.length_b   1.000
_cell.length_c   1.000
_cell.angle_alpha   90.00
_cell.angle_beta   90.00
_cell.angle_gamma   90.00
#
_symmetry.space_group_name_H-M   'P 1'
#
loop_
_entity.id
_entity.type
_entity.pdbx_description
1 polymer ?
#
loop_
_entity_poly.entity_id
_entity_poly.type
_entity_poly.pdbx_seq_one_letter_code
_entity_poly.pdbx_strand_id
1 'polypeptide(L)'
;MPITIGNGFLKSEILINPPGNTKETWCKVLWERIKDFFFSTGKAKADRCLHEMLFADRTPTRERLTEIFFELKALACASQRDRFQVHNPHENDATIILRIMDQNEENELLRITQNTDTFSCEVMGKVYFLMKDRPDILKSHPQMTAMIKRRYSEIVDYPLPSTLCLNLAGAPTLSVPLDNIEGYLYSEWRKGNLDEWKTQEKVTYLAAKIQSGIEKTTRILQHANISESTQQNAFLETMAMCGLKQLEIPPPYTHIPIEKMVKEVLLADKAFQAFLVTDPSTSQSILAEIVEAISDKVFHAIFRIDPQAIQKMAEEQLTTLHVRSEQQSGCLCCFL
;
A
#
# COMPACT_ATOMS: atom_id res chain seq x y z
N MET A 1 -17.28 -29.50 32.82
CA MET A 1 -17.76 -30.16 34.05
C MET A 1 -17.38 -29.26 35.23
N PRO A 2 -18.33 -28.85 36.09
CA PRO A 2 -18.00 -28.05 37.27
C PRO A 2 -17.28 -28.90 38.31
N ILE A 3 -16.24 -28.34 38.94
CA ILE A 3 -15.56 -28.95 40.10
C ILE A 3 -16.09 -28.22 41.33
N THR A 4 -16.68 -28.98 42.26
CA THR A 4 -17.18 -28.44 43.54
C THR A 4 -16.09 -28.55 44.59
N ILE A 5 -15.75 -27.43 45.25
CA ILE A 5 -14.82 -27.40 46.38
C ILE A 5 -15.54 -26.82 47.60
N GLY A 6 -15.58 -27.57 48.71
CA GLY A 6 -16.09 -27.14 50.02
C GLY A 6 -17.22 -28.02 50.59
N ASN A 7 -17.16 -28.33 51.89
CA ASN A 7 -18.23 -28.98 52.66
C ASN A 7 -18.82 -27.98 53.67
N GLY A 8 -19.94 -27.36 53.32
CA GLY A 8 -20.66 -26.41 54.18
C GLY A 8 -21.48 -25.37 53.40
N PHE A 9 -22.31 -24.61 54.11
CA PHE A 9 -23.36 -23.68 53.60
C PHE A 9 -22.91 -22.56 52.64
N LEU A 10 -21.63 -22.50 52.29
CA LEU A 10 -21.08 -21.60 51.26
C LEU A 10 -20.44 -22.46 50.17
N LYS A 11 -21.25 -22.88 49.19
CA LYS A 11 -20.77 -23.51 47.96
C LYS A 11 -20.42 -22.42 46.95
N SER A 12 -19.17 -22.37 46.51
CA SER A 12 -18.76 -21.59 45.35
C SER A 12 -18.63 -22.52 44.15
N GLU A 13 -19.45 -22.30 43.13
CA GLU A 13 -19.30 -22.98 41.84
C GLU A 13 -18.32 -22.19 40.98
N ILE A 14 -17.16 -22.79 40.68
CA ILE A 14 -16.28 -22.26 39.64
C ILE A 14 -16.79 -22.81 38.32
N LEU A 15 -17.53 -21.98 37.59
CA LEU A 15 -17.81 -22.21 36.18
C LEU A 15 -16.52 -22.00 35.40
N ILE A 16 -15.82 -23.10 35.12
CA ILE A 16 -14.80 -23.10 34.06
C ILE A 16 -15.57 -22.98 32.75
N ASN A 17 -15.83 -21.75 32.31
CA ASN A 17 -16.18 -21.50 30.93
C ASN A 17 -15.04 -22.07 30.06
N PRO A 18 -15.33 -22.83 28.99
CA PRO A 18 -14.33 -23.15 27.98
C PRO A 18 -13.70 -21.82 27.53
N PRO A 19 -12.39 -21.76 27.28
CA PRO A 19 -11.76 -20.50 26.92
C PRO A 19 -12.42 -19.96 25.65
N GLY A 20 -13.04 -18.78 25.80
CA GLY A 20 -13.85 -18.10 24.78
C GLY A 20 -12.99 -17.34 23.77
N ASN A 21 -12.01 -17.99 23.16
CA ASN A 21 -11.14 -17.45 22.11
C ASN A 21 -11.24 -18.32 20.85
N THR A 22 -12.44 -18.34 20.26
CA THR A 22 -12.73 -18.97 18.96
C THR A 22 -11.84 -18.44 17.84
N LYS A 23 -11.45 -17.15 17.91
CA LYS A 23 -10.52 -16.52 16.99
C LYS A 23 -9.14 -17.21 17.01
N GLU A 24 -8.49 -17.29 18.16
CA GLU A 24 -7.20 -17.98 18.29
C GLU A 24 -7.25 -19.44 17.87
N THR A 25 -8.40 -20.08 18.09
CA THR A 25 -8.61 -21.48 17.71
C THR A 25 -8.56 -21.66 16.18
N TRP A 26 -9.25 -20.83 15.40
CA TRP A 26 -9.27 -20.94 13.93
C TRP A 26 -7.93 -20.60 13.28
N CYS A 27 -7.17 -19.69 13.87
CA CYS A 27 -5.84 -19.37 13.37
C CYS A 27 -4.80 -20.43 13.71
N LYS A 28 -4.89 -21.10 14.87
CA LYS A 28 -4.08 -22.30 15.13
C LYS A 28 -4.38 -23.38 14.09
N VAL A 29 -5.66 -23.57 13.76
CA VAL A 29 -6.08 -24.48 12.68
C VAL A 29 -5.51 -24.05 11.33
N LEU A 30 -5.60 -22.76 10.99
CA LEU A 30 -5.00 -22.21 9.77
C LEU A 30 -3.49 -22.47 9.73
N TRP A 31 -2.78 -22.13 10.80
CA TRP A 31 -1.34 -22.31 10.92
C TRP A 31 -0.94 -23.77 10.71
N GLU A 32 -1.62 -24.72 11.37
CA GLU A 32 -1.33 -26.15 11.18
C GLU A 32 -1.52 -26.62 9.73
N ARG A 33 -2.37 -25.95 8.94
CA ARG A 33 -2.59 -26.26 7.52
C ARG A 33 -1.55 -25.64 6.58
N ILE A 34 -0.97 -24.49 6.94
CA ILE A 34 -0.06 -23.73 6.06
C ILE A 34 1.39 -23.68 6.55
N LYS A 35 1.69 -24.15 7.77
CA LYS A 35 3.03 -24.07 8.37
C LYS A 35 4.12 -24.72 7.51
N ASP A 36 3.76 -25.74 6.72
CA ASP A 36 4.70 -26.46 5.86
C ASP A 36 4.86 -25.81 4.49
N PHE A 37 4.17 -24.70 4.24
CA PHE A 37 4.42 -23.86 3.06
C PHE A 37 5.67 -23.01 3.23
N PHE A 38 6.23 -22.88 4.43
CA PHE A 38 7.34 -21.99 4.72
C PHE A 38 8.55 -22.78 5.26
N PHE A 39 9.77 -22.42 4.85
CA PHE A 39 10.99 -23.07 5.34
C PHE A 39 11.71 -22.21 6.39
N SER A 40 12.27 -22.86 7.42
CA SER A 40 13.22 -22.26 8.36
C SER A 40 12.77 -20.91 8.96
N THR A 41 13.54 -19.84 8.75
CA THR A 41 13.23 -18.46 9.18
C THR A 41 11.96 -17.90 8.56
N GLY A 42 11.50 -18.47 7.43
CA GLY A 42 10.24 -18.11 6.79
C GLY A 42 9.03 -18.42 7.66
N LYS A 43 9.07 -19.51 8.46
CA LYS A 43 7.97 -19.88 9.36
C LYS A 43 7.71 -18.78 10.40
N ALA A 44 8.76 -18.30 11.09
CA ALA A 44 8.63 -17.27 12.12
C ALA A 44 8.23 -15.89 11.57
N LYS A 45 8.56 -15.59 10.31
CA LYS A 45 8.07 -14.37 9.65
C LYS A 45 6.60 -14.53 9.24
N ALA A 46 6.23 -15.66 8.65
CA ALA A 46 4.85 -15.93 8.24
C ALA A 46 3.88 -15.95 9.43
N ASP A 47 4.28 -16.53 10.56
CA ASP A 47 3.51 -16.51 11.80
C ASP A 47 3.25 -15.07 12.28
N ARG A 48 4.27 -14.20 12.25
CA ARG A 48 4.11 -12.77 12.57
C ARG A 48 3.21 -12.03 11.59
N CYS A 49 3.29 -12.33 10.29
CA CYS A 49 2.40 -11.76 9.28
C CYS A 49 0.93 -12.15 9.57
N LEU A 50 0.66 -13.41 9.91
CA LEU A 50 -0.68 -13.86 10.31
C LEU A 50 -1.13 -13.21 11.62
N HIS A 51 -0.21 -13.02 12.57
CA HIS A 51 -0.47 -12.28 13.81
C HIS A 51 -0.91 -10.85 13.53
N GLU A 52 -0.15 -10.11 12.70
CA GLU A 52 -0.52 -8.75 12.31
C GLU A 52 -1.88 -8.71 11.62
N MET A 53 -2.15 -9.67 10.73
CA MET A 53 -3.37 -9.72 9.95
C MET A 53 -4.64 -10.00 10.76
N LEU A 54 -4.56 -10.88 11.76
CA LEU A 54 -5.74 -11.47 12.42
C LEU A 54 -5.82 -11.17 13.92
N PHE A 55 -4.71 -10.81 14.56
CA PHE A 55 -4.57 -10.79 16.03
C PHE A 55 -3.97 -9.54 16.63
N ALA A 56 -3.46 -8.61 15.83
CA ALA A 56 -3.04 -7.33 16.34
C ALA A 56 -4.24 -6.58 16.97
N ASP A 57 -3.95 -5.68 17.92
CA ASP A 57 -4.95 -4.84 18.58
C ASP A 57 -5.81 -4.03 17.59
N ARG A 58 -5.30 -3.82 16.37
CA ARG A 58 -5.98 -3.12 15.29
C ARG A 58 -5.98 -3.96 14.02
N THR A 59 -7.14 -4.05 13.37
CA THR A 59 -7.28 -4.63 12.03
C THR A 59 -6.39 -3.88 11.03
N PRO A 60 -5.66 -4.58 10.14
CA PRO A 60 -4.84 -3.93 9.12
C PRO A 60 -5.69 -3.07 8.17
N THR A 61 -5.06 -2.08 7.56
CA THR A 61 -5.65 -1.32 6.44
C THR A 61 -5.84 -2.22 5.23
N ARG A 62 -6.68 -1.80 4.27
CA ARG A 62 -6.89 -2.51 3.00
C ARG A 62 -5.58 -2.78 2.27
N GLU A 63 -4.71 -1.78 2.18
CA GLU A 63 -3.39 -1.89 1.57
C GLU A 63 -2.49 -2.85 2.35
N ARG A 64 -2.38 -2.69 3.68
CA ARG A 64 -1.52 -3.56 4.50
C ARG A 64 -1.96 -5.02 4.45
N LEU A 65 -3.28 -5.27 4.34
CA LEU A 65 -3.83 -6.60 4.17
C LEU A 65 -3.38 -7.26 2.86
N THR A 66 -3.32 -6.50 1.78
CA THR A 66 -2.76 -6.97 0.50
C THR A 66 -1.26 -7.23 0.63
N GLU A 67 -0.49 -6.33 1.26
CA GLU A 67 0.94 -6.51 1.47
C GLU A 67 1.24 -7.81 2.24
N ILE A 68 0.53 -8.05 3.36
CA ILE A 68 0.70 -9.25 4.16
C ILE A 68 0.43 -10.52 3.33
N PHE A 69 -0.59 -10.52 2.47
CA PHE A 69 -0.87 -11.67 1.60
C PHE A 69 0.32 -11.99 0.68
N PHE A 70 0.94 -10.97 0.09
CA PHE A 70 2.09 -11.16 -0.81
C PHE A 70 3.41 -11.40 -0.05
N GLU A 71 3.55 -10.89 1.18
CA GLU A 71 4.64 -11.28 2.09
C GLU A 71 4.56 -12.78 2.37
N LEU A 72 3.37 -13.31 2.69
CA LEU A 72 3.15 -14.75 2.86
C LEU A 72 3.49 -15.53 1.59
N LYS A 73 2.99 -15.09 0.42
CA LYS A 73 3.32 -15.73 -0.87
C LYS A 73 4.82 -15.75 -1.15
N ALA A 74 5.54 -14.67 -0.85
CA ALA A 74 6.98 -14.57 -1.06
C ALA A 74 7.77 -15.50 -0.14
N LEU A 75 7.32 -15.65 1.11
CA LEU A 75 7.91 -16.57 2.10
C LEU A 75 7.62 -18.05 1.78
N ALA A 76 6.58 -18.33 0.99
CA ALA A 76 6.19 -19.69 0.65
C ALA A 76 7.18 -20.35 -0.32
N CYS A 77 7.33 -21.67 -0.19
CA CYS A 77 8.07 -22.51 -1.13
C CYS A 77 7.54 -22.33 -2.54
N ALA A 78 8.41 -22.40 -3.56
CA ALA A 78 7.99 -22.25 -4.96
C ALA A 78 6.84 -23.21 -5.34
N SER A 79 6.85 -24.44 -4.83
CA SER A 79 5.82 -25.46 -5.06
C SER A 79 4.48 -25.19 -4.38
N GLN A 80 4.38 -24.18 -3.52
CA GLN A 80 3.17 -23.81 -2.78
C GLN A 80 2.64 -22.43 -3.18
N ARG A 81 3.33 -21.70 -4.07
CA ARG A 81 2.96 -20.34 -4.48
C ARG A 81 1.71 -20.30 -5.36
N ASP A 82 1.41 -21.39 -6.07
CA ASP A 82 0.20 -21.57 -6.87
C ASP A 82 -1.07 -21.64 -6.00
N ARG A 83 -0.93 -22.01 -4.72
CA ARG A 83 -2.02 -21.96 -3.73
C ARG A 83 -2.47 -20.54 -3.41
N PHE A 84 -1.61 -19.54 -3.65
CA PHE A 84 -1.89 -18.12 -3.43
C PHE A 84 -2.48 -17.51 -4.70
N GLN A 85 -3.80 -17.56 -4.79
CA GLN A 85 -4.54 -17.13 -5.98
C GLN A 85 -5.16 -15.75 -5.77
N VAL A 86 -5.18 -14.95 -6.82
CA VAL A 86 -5.83 -13.64 -6.85
C VAL A 86 -6.66 -13.54 -8.12
N HIS A 87 -7.92 -13.14 -7.99
CA HIS A 87 -8.79 -12.97 -9.14
C HIS A 87 -9.91 -11.96 -8.88
N ASN A 88 -10.50 -11.47 -9.97
CA ASN A 88 -11.68 -10.64 -9.97
C ASN A 88 -12.88 -11.51 -10.38
N PRO A 89 -13.96 -11.64 -9.58
CA PRO A 89 -15.12 -12.44 -9.94
C PRO A 89 -15.73 -11.98 -11.27
N HIS A 90 -15.89 -12.90 -12.22
CA HIS A 90 -16.44 -12.58 -13.55
C HIS A 90 -15.72 -11.42 -14.25
N GLU A 91 -14.41 -11.27 -14.01
CA GLU A 91 -13.59 -10.15 -14.52
C GLU A 91 -14.10 -8.76 -14.08
N ASN A 92 -14.88 -8.70 -13.00
CA ASN A 92 -15.41 -7.45 -12.47
C ASN A 92 -14.41 -6.77 -11.53
N ASP A 93 -13.82 -5.68 -12.00
CA ASP A 93 -12.88 -4.84 -11.25
C ASP A 93 -13.46 -4.21 -9.97
N ALA A 94 -14.79 -4.24 -9.74
CA ALA A 94 -15.40 -3.76 -8.49
C ALA A 94 -15.02 -4.61 -7.26
N THR A 95 -14.61 -5.86 -7.47
CA THR A 95 -14.19 -6.77 -6.41
C THR A 95 -12.91 -7.49 -6.80
N ILE A 96 -11.95 -7.55 -5.88
CA ILE A 96 -10.77 -8.40 -5.98
C ILE A 96 -10.73 -9.37 -4.80
N ILE A 97 -10.47 -10.64 -5.07
CA ILE A 97 -10.34 -11.69 -4.06
C ILE A 97 -8.90 -12.18 -4.05
N LEU A 98 -8.33 -12.27 -2.85
CA LEU A 98 -7.06 -12.94 -2.59
C LEU A 98 -7.34 -14.15 -1.70
N ARG A 99 -6.85 -15.33 -2.07
CA ARG A 99 -7.15 -16.56 -1.33
C ARG A 99 -5.98 -17.53 -1.27
N ILE A 100 -5.95 -18.33 -0.21
CA ILE A 100 -5.02 -19.45 -0.04
C ILE A 100 -5.84 -20.74 -0.11
N MET A 101 -5.55 -21.57 -1.10
CA MET A 101 -6.17 -22.88 -1.30
C MET A 101 -5.46 -23.96 -0.50
N ASP A 102 -6.18 -25.04 -0.17
CA ASP A 102 -5.55 -26.26 0.32
C ASP A 102 -4.80 -27.03 -0.79
N GLN A 103 -4.17 -28.16 -0.42
CA GLN A 103 -3.38 -28.98 -1.35
C GLN A 103 -4.22 -29.54 -2.51
N ASN A 104 -5.51 -29.81 -2.28
CA ASN A 104 -6.41 -30.40 -3.26
C ASN A 104 -7.20 -29.35 -4.05
N GLU A 105 -7.03 -28.06 -3.73
CA GLU A 105 -7.80 -26.96 -4.34
C GLU A 105 -9.32 -27.02 -4.06
N GLU A 106 -9.73 -27.75 -3.02
CA GLU A 106 -11.14 -27.96 -2.68
C GLU A 106 -11.66 -26.90 -1.70
N ASN A 107 -10.81 -26.44 -0.77
CA ASN A 107 -11.20 -25.53 0.29
C ASN A 107 -10.34 -24.27 0.33
N GLU A 108 -10.99 -23.13 0.55
CA GLU A 108 -10.33 -21.85 0.84
C GLU A 108 -9.93 -21.82 2.32
N LEU A 109 -8.62 -21.91 2.60
CA LEU A 109 -8.07 -21.81 3.94
C LEU A 109 -8.14 -20.38 4.46
N LEU A 110 -7.86 -19.43 3.58
CA LEU A 110 -7.90 -18.00 3.82
C LEU A 110 -8.53 -17.31 2.62
N ARG A 111 -9.44 -16.37 2.85
CA ARG A 111 -10.06 -15.55 1.81
C ARG A 111 -10.09 -14.10 2.25
N ILE A 112 -9.62 -13.21 1.39
CA ILE A 112 -9.71 -11.76 1.55
C ILE A 112 -10.56 -11.25 0.39
N THR A 113 -11.67 -10.59 0.70
CA THR A 113 -12.53 -9.97 -0.31
C THR A 113 -12.44 -8.46 -0.17
N GLN A 114 -12.06 -7.78 -1.24
CA GLN A 114 -11.95 -6.32 -1.30
C GLN A 114 -12.93 -5.78 -2.34
N ASN A 115 -14.00 -5.14 -1.86
CA ASN A 115 -14.99 -4.44 -2.67
C ASN A 115 -14.63 -2.95 -2.78
N THR A 116 -15.52 -2.16 -3.36
CA THR A 116 -15.36 -0.70 -3.49
C THR A 116 -15.15 -0.01 -2.14
N ASP A 117 -16.08 -0.13 -1.18
CA ASP A 117 -16.04 0.60 0.09
C ASP A 117 -15.80 -0.30 1.31
N THR A 118 -15.70 -1.61 1.11
CA THR A 118 -15.56 -2.59 2.17
C THR A 118 -14.48 -3.62 1.85
N PHE A 119 -13.88 -4.18 2.89
CA PHE A 119 -13.03 -5.35 2.79
C PHE A 119 -13.25 -6.29 3.96
N SER A 120 -13.05 -7.58 3.73
CA SER A 120 -13.27 -8.62 4.73
C SER A 120 -12.23 -9.71 4.62
N CYS A 121 -12.06 -10.44 5.71
CA CYS A 121 -11.23 -11.64 5.75
C CYS A 121 -12.01 -12.80 6.38
N GLU A 122 -11.91 -13.95 5.75
CA GLU A 122 -12.44 -15.23 6.22
C GLU A 122 -11.29 -16.22 6.41
N VAL A 123 -11.37 -17.00 7.50
CA VAL A 123 -10.45 -18.10 7.81
C VAL A 123 -11.27 -19.37 7.92
N MET A 124 -10.96 -20.39 7.12
CA MET A 124 -11.71 -21.65 7.07
C MET A 124 -13.23 -21.43 6.90
N GLY A 125 -13.62 -20.49 6.02
CA GLY A 125 -15.02 -20.10 5.78
C GLY A 125 -15.72 -19.35 6.93
N LYS A 126 -14.97 -18.88 7.95
CA LYS A 126 -15.50 -18.04 9.03
C LYS A 126 -15.06 -16.60 8.86
N VAL A 127 -16.02 -15.69 8.75
CA VAL A 127 -15.76 -14.24 8.71
C VAL A 127 -15.09 -13.80 10.00
N TYR A 128 -13.88 -13.27 9.86
CA TYR A 128 -13.02 -12.86 10.96
C TYR A 128 -13.17 -11.37 11.27
N PHE A 129 -13.26 -10.57 10.22
CA PHE A 129 -13.64 -9.16 10.26
C PHE A 129 -14.25 -8.72 8.93
N LEU A 130 -15.06 -7.67 9.02
CA LEU A 130 -15.53 -6.87 7.89
C LEU A 130 -15.35 -5.41 8.26
N MET A 131 -14.62 -4.67 7.43
CA MET A 131 -14.29 -3.28 7.64
C MET A 131 -14.85 -2.44 6.49
N LYS A 132 -15.26 -1.22 6.82
CA LYS A 132 -15.63 -0.20 5.84
C LYS A 132 -14.54 0.87 5.82
N ASP A 133 -14.07 1.22 4.63
CA ASP A 133 -13.15 2.33 4.42
C ASP A 133 -13.73 3.34 3.42
N ARG A 134 -13.04 4.48 3.27
CA ARG A 134 -13.37 5.51 2.29
C ARG A 134 -12.18 5.63 1.34
N PRO A 135 -12.16 4.87 0.23
CA PRO A 135 -11.01 4.81 -0.69
C PRO A 135 -10.93 6.04 -1.61
N ASP A 136 -11.39 7.20 -1.15
CA ASP A 136 -11.42 8.41 -1.96
C ASP A 136 -10.02 8.98 -2.10
N ILE A 137 -9.53 9.04 -3.33
CA ILE A 137 -8.21 9.61 -3.64
C ILE A 137 -8.26 11.14 -3.73
N LEU A 138 -9.44 11.75 -3.92
CA LEU A 138 -9.60 13.18 -4.06
C LEU A 138 -10.06 13.83 -2.77
N LYS A 139 -9.13 13.99 -1.83
CA LYS A 139 -9.44 14.56 -0.51
C LYS A 139 -9.64 16.08 -0.57
N SER A 140 -9.02 16.73 -1.55
CA SER A 140 -9.06 18.19 -1.70
C SER A 140 -10.35 18.68 -2.39
N HIS A 141 -11.16 17.77 -2.92
CA HIS A 141 -12.31 18.08 -3.77
C HIS A 141 -13.60 17.41 -3.25
N PRO A 142 -14.25 17.94 -2.18
CA PRO A 142 -15.38 17.29 -1.51
C PRO A 142 -16.62 17.08 -2.39
N GLN A 143 -16.73 17.80 -3.52
CA GLN A 143 -17.80 17.67 -4.51
C GLN A 143 -17.64 16.46 -5.44
N MET A 144 -16.52 15.76 -5.37
CA MET A 144 -16.17 14.66 -6.25
C MET A 144 -15.54 13.51 -5.47
N THR A 145 -15.90 12.28 -5.83
CA THR A 145 -15.26 11.09 -5.28
C THR A 145 -14.55 10.35 -6.39
N ALA A 146 -13.32 9.94 -6.12
CA ALA A 146 -12.51 9.16 -7.05
C ALA A 146 -12.01 7.89 -6.39
N MET A 147 -12.16 6.77 -7.08
CA MET A 147 -11.75 5.45 -6.58
C MET A 147 -10.95 4.71 -7.64
N ILE A 148 -9.93 3.99 -7.20
CA ILE A 148 -9.11 3.14 -8.06
C ILE A 148 -9.49 1.68 -7.84
N LYS A 149 -10.07 1.06 -8.87
CA LYS A 149 -10.26 -0.39 -8.93
C LYS A 149 -8.94 -1.05 -9.36
N ARG A 150 -8.76 -2.31 -8.95
CA ARG A 150 -7.50 -3.05 -9.13
C ARG A 150 -7.76 -4.46 -9.64
N ARG A 151 -6.81 -4.96 -10.41
CA ARG A 151 -6.75 -6.33 -10.93
C ARG A 151 -5.36 -6.90 -10.70
N TYR A 152 -5.26 -8.21 -10.50
CA TYR A 152 -3.97 -8.87 -10.41
C TYR A 152 -3.18 -8.71 -11.72
N SER A 153 -1.90 -8.39 -11.58
CA SER A 153 -0.94 -8.28 -12.67
C SER A 153 0.21 -9.25 -12.43
N GLU A 154 0.42 -10.15 -13.39
CA GLU A 154 1.45 -11.19 -13.32
C GLU A 154 2.87 -10.60 -13.40
N ILE A 155 3.07 -9.56 -14.22
CA ILE A 155 4.38 -8.95 -14.45
C ILE A 155 4.97 -8.27 -13.19
N VAL A 156 4.12 -7.83 -12.25
CA VAL A 156 4.53 -7.25 -10.96
C VAL A 156 4.21 -8.15 -9.76
N ASP A 157 3.59 -9.32 -9.99
CA ASP A 157 3.05 -10.22 -8.97
C ASP A 157 2.28 -9.46 -7.85
N TYR A 158 1.33 -8.60 -8.25
CA TYR A 158 0.50 -7.77 -7.35
C TYR A 158 -0.77 -7.25 -8.02
N PRO A 159 -1.76 -6.79 -7.25
CA PRO A 159 -2.83 -5.96 -7.77
C PRO A 159 -2.31 -4.61 -8.26
N LEU A 160 -2.61 -4.27 -9.51
CA LEU A 160 -2.28 -3.01 -10.17
C LEU A 160 -3.57 -2.20 -10.41
N PRO A 161 -3.52 -0.85 -10.40
CA PRO A 161 -4.63 0.00 -10.86
C PRO A 161 -5.12 -0.41 -12.26
N SER A 162 -6.40 -0.75 -12.37
CA SER A 162 -7.00 -1.27 -13.61
C SER A 162 -8.11 -0.36 -14.15
N THR A 163 -8.87 0.30 -13.28
CA THR A 163 -9.91 1.26 -13.68
C THR A 163 -10.00 2.40 -12.66
N LEU A 164 -10.04 3.64 -13.15
CA LEU A 164 -10.40 4.82 -12.37
C LEU A 164 -11.91 5.05 -12.43
N CYS A 165 -12.57 5.21 -11.29
CA CYS A 165 -13.98 5.57 -11.21
C CYS A 165 -14.12 6.97 -10.61
N LEU A 166 -14.73 7.89 -11.36
CA LEU A 166 -15.03 9.26 -10.93
C LEU A 166 -16.53 9.43 -10.76
N ASN A 167 -16.94 9.93 -9.58
CA ASN A 167 -18.31 10.22 -9.22
C ASN A 167 -18.44 11.71 -8.96
N LEU A 168 -19.14 12.41 -9.85
CA LEU A 168 -19.55 13.79 -9.63
C LEU A 168 -20.98 13.81 -9.08
N ALA A 169 -21.23 14.70 -8.13
CA ALA A 169 -22.58 14.91 -7.61
C ALA A 169 -23.56 15.20 -8.76
N GLY A 170 -24.57 14.34 -8.93
CA GLY A 170 -25.62 14.51 -9.94
C GLY A 170 -25.26 14.03 -11.35
N ALA A 171 -24.06 13.46 -11.58
CA ALA A 171 -23.69 12.86 -12.86
C ALA A 171 -23.51 11.34 -12.75
N PRO A 172 -23.67 10.58 -13.86
CA PRO A 172 -23.28 9.17 -13.90
C PRO A 172 -21.80 8.98 -13.58
N THR A 173 -21.45 7.84 -12.98
CA THR A 173 -20.06 7.46 -12.73
C THR A 173 -19.28 7.35 -14.04
N LEU A 174 -18.21 8.11 -14.18
CA LEU A 174 -17.24 7.96 -15.26
C LEU A 174 -16.25 6.85 -14.88
N SER A 175 -16.08 5.86 -15.76
CA SER A 175 -15.09 4.78 -15.59
C SER A 175 -14.06 4.88 -16.70
N VAL A 176 -12.78 4.98 -16.32
CA VAL A 176 -11.65 5.13 -17.24
C VAL A 176 -10.74 3.91 -17.09
N PRO A 177 -10.58 3.07 -18.13
CA PRO A 177 -9.69 1.92 -18.07
C PRO A 177 -8.22 2.36 -18.00
N LEU A 178 -7.45 1.65 -17.19
CA LEU A 178 -6.03 1.92 -16.93
C LEU A 178 -5.12 0.75 -17.34
N ASP A 179 -5.66 -0.31 -17.95
CA ASP A 179 -4.94 -1.54 -18.30
C ASP A 179 -3.68 -1.28 -19.16
N ASN A 180 -3.69 -0.19 -19.94
CA ASN A 180 -2.56 0.21 -20.77
C ASN A 180 -1.29 0.57 -19.96
N ILE A 181 -1.40 0.88 -18.66
CA ILE A 181 -0.23 1.07 -17.78
C ILE A 181 0.56 -0.24 -17.69
N GLU A 182 -0.12 -1.37 -17.54
CA GLU A 182 0.52 -2.69 -17.55
C GLU A 182 1.14 -2.99 -18.92
N GLY A 183 0.50 -2.53 -20.00
CA GLY A 183 1.00 -2.63 -21.37
C GLY A 183 2.41 -2.04 -21.57
N TYR A 184 2.72 -0.90 -20.94
CA TYR A 184 4.07 -0.34 -20.96
C TYR A 184 5.09 -1.25 -20.27
N LEU A 185 4.74 -1.83 -19.11
CA LEU A 185 5.62 -2.75 -18.39
C LEU A 185 5.91 -4.00 -19.23
N TYR A 186 4.89 -4.57 -19.88
CA TYR A 186 5.09 -5.68 -20.82
C TYR A 186 5.97 -5.28 -22.01
N SER A 187 5.85 -4.04 -22.49
CA SER A 187 6.71 -3.55 -23.57
C SER A 187 8.18 -3.47 -23.14
N GLU A 188 8.47 -2.97 -21.94
CA GLU A 188 9.83 -2.91 -21.39
C GLU A 188 10.39 -4.30 -21.08
N TRP A 189 9.54 -5.22 -20.62
CA TRP A 189 9.90 -6.62 -20.43
C TRP A 189 10.30 -7.30 -21.74
N ARG A 190 9.51 -7.10 -22.81
CA ARG A 190 9.82 -7.65 -24.15
C ARG A 190 11.09 -7.06 -24.77
N LYS A 191 11.44 -5.83 -24.41
CA LYS A 191 12.72 -5.20 -24.83
C LYS A 191 13.92 -5.74 -24.06
N GLY A 192 13.72 -6.46 -22.95
CA GLY A 192 14.79 -6.92 -22.06
C GLY A 192 15.30 -5.83 -21.10
N ASN A 193 14.62 -4.69 -21.00
CA ASN A 193 15.10 -3.51 -20.28
C ASN A 193 14.36 -3.25 -18.96
N LEU A 194 13.41 -4.13 -18.56
CA LEU A 194 12.55 -3.89 -17.40
C LEU A 194 13.33 -3.67 -16.09
N ASP A 195 14.42 -4.42 -15.86
CA ASP A 195 15.19 -4.29 -14.61
C ASP A 195 16.00 -2.99 -14.55
N GLU A 196 16.53 -2.54 -15.69
CA GLU A 196 17.19 -1.24 -15.81
C GLU A 196 16.18 -0.10 -15.63
N TRP A 197 15.01 -0.22 -16.29
CA TRP A 197 13.90 0.72 -16.12
C TRP A 197 13.45 0.78 -14.65
N LYS A 198 13.28 -0.36 -13.97
CA LYS A 198 12.93 -0.41 -12.53
C LYS A 198 13.97 0.27 -11.66
N THR A 199 15.26 0.10 -11.97
CA THR A 199 16.34 0.74 -11.22
C THR A 199 16.29 2.26 -11.36
N GLN A 200 16.13 2.74 -12.60
CA GLN A 200 16.00 4.16 -12.91
C GLN A 200 14.75 4.77 -12.25
N GLU A 201 13.59 4.17 -12.46
CA GLU A 201 12.30 4.66 -11.94
C GLU A 201 12.31 4.71 -10.42
N LYS A 202 12.84 3.68 -9.74
CA LYS A 202 12.92 3.67 -8.27
C LYS A 202 13.67 4.88 -7.71
N VAL A 203 14.84 5.19 -8.28
CA VAL A 203 15.66 6.32 -7.84
C VAL A 203 14.98 7.63 -8.17
N THR A 204 14.53 7.81 -9.41
CA THR A 204 13.92 9.05 -9.88
C THR A 204 12.64 9.39 -9.10
N TYR A 205 11.75 8.42 -8.93
CA TYR A 205 10.46 8.61 -8.27
C TYR A 205 10.62 8.95 -6.78
N LEU A 206 11.46 8.19 -6.06
CA LEU A 206 11.67 8.44 -4.64
C LEU A 206 12.45 9.73 -4.38
N ALA A 207 13.43 10.07 -5.21
CA ALA A 207 14.11 11.36 -5.12
C ALA A 207 13.12 12.54 -5.30
N ALA A 208 12.22 12.45 -6.28
CA ALA A 208 11.17 13.46 -6.49
C ALA A 208 10.22 13.55 -5.28
N LYS A 209 9.86 12.43 -4.66
CA LYS A 209 9.01 12.40 -3.45
C LYS A 209 9.69 13.01 -2.23
N ILE A 210 10.98 12.73 -2.04
CA ILE A 210 11.79 13.34 -0.96
C ILE A 210 11.86 14.86 -1.16
N GLN A 211 12.18 15.31 -2.37
CA GLN A 211 12.25 16.74 -2.70
C GLN A 211 10.91 17.44 -2.47
N SER A 212 9.81 16.84 -2.93
CA SER A 212 8.45 17.36 -2.72
C SER A 212 8.10 17.51 -1.24
N GLY A 213 8.44 16.53 -0.39
CA GLY A 213 8.25 16.62 1.06
C GLY A 213 9.02 17.77 1.71
N ILE A 214 10.29 17.95 1.32
CA ILE A 214 11.15 19.03 1.83
C ILE A 214 10.59 20.40 1.45
N GLU A 215 10.25 20.60 0.17
CA GLU A 215 9.69 21.87 -0.32
C GLU A 215 8.35 22.19 0.34
N LYS A 216 7.46 21.20 0.46
CA LYS A 216 6.16 21.33 1.12
C LYS A 216 6.31 21.75 2.57
N THR A 217 7.18 21.09 3.33
CA THR A 217 7.42 21.40 4.75
C THR A 217 8.06 22.77 4.90
N THR A 218 9.01 23.12 4.05
CA THR A 218 9.65 24.45 4.04
C THR A 218 8.62 25.56 3.78
N ARG A 219 7.67 25.34 2.86
CA ARG A 219 6.57 26.31 2.61
C ARG A 219 5.63 26.44 3.79
N ILE A 220 5.26 25.34 4.46
CA ILE A 220 4.41 25.36 5.65
C ILE A 220 5.11 26.09 6.82
N LEU A 221 6.40 25.86 6.98
CA LEU A 221 7.25 26.43 8.04
C LEU A 221 8.05 27.63 7.55
N GLN A 222 7.52 28.43 6.63
CA GLN A 222 8.24 29.58 6.06
C GLN A 222 8.72 30.56 7.13
N HIS A 223 7.97 30.69 8.24
CA HIS A 223 8.32 31.53 9.39
C HIS A 223 9.56 31.06 10.16
N ALA A 224 9.94 29.78 10.04
CA ALA A 224 11.06 29.18 10.76
C ALA A 224 12.42 29.41 10.07
N ASN A 225 12.44 30.01 8.87
CA ASN A 225 13.66 30.31 8.11
C ASN A 225 14.63 29.11 7.98
N ILE A 226 14.08 27.95 7.61
CA ILE A 226 14.87 26.73 7.40
C ILE A 226 15.87 26.96 6.25
N SER A 227 17.17 26.88 6.57
CA SER A 227 18.23 27.17 5.60
C SER A 227 18.25 26.20 4.41
N GLU A 228 18.69 26.66 3.24
CA GLU A 228 18.90 25.80 2.06
C GLU A 228 19.89 24.66 2.35
N SER A 229 20.88 24.89 3.22
CA SER A 229 21.81 23.84 3.65
C SER A 229 21.10 22.74 4.44
N THR A 230 20.18 23.10 5.36
CA THR A 230 19.36 22.14 6.10
C THR A 230 18.47 21.34 5.15
N GLN A 231 17.88 22.00 4.15
CA GLN A 231 17.06 21.35 3.11
C GLN A 231 17.89 20.33 2.32
N GLN A 232 19.08 20.72 1.84
CA GLN A 232 19.96 19.82 1.09
C GLN A 232 20.45 18.64 1.94
N ASN A 233 20.78 18.87 3.21
CA ASN A 233 21.21 17.80 4.12
C ASN A 233 20.06 16.81 4.38
N ALA A 234 18.83 17.30 4.60
CA ALA A 234 17.66 16.43 4.77
C ALA A 234 17.41 15.57 3.53
N PHE A 235 17.58 16.13 2.33
CA PHE A 235 17.47 15.40 1.07
C PHE A 235 18.50 14.26 1.00
N LEU A 236 19.79 14.58 1.20
CA LEU A 236 20.88 13.62 1.10
C LEU A 236 20.80 12.53 2.18
N GLU A 237 20.46 12.89 3.43
CA GLU A 237 20.28 11.93 4.52
C GLU A 237 19.11 10.97 4.22
N THR A 238 17.98 11.49 3.73
CA THR A 238 16.82 10.63 3.40
C THR A 238 17.13 9.70 2.23
N MET A 239 17.83 10.19 1.19
CA MET A 239 18.33 9.35 0.09
C MET A 239 19.25 8.23 0.61
N ALA A 240 20.17 8.56 1.51
CA ALA A 240 21.10 7.60 2.10
C ALA A 240 20.38 6.54 2.96
N MET A 241 19.41 6.93 3.79
CA MET A 241 18.59 5.99 4.59
C MET A 241 17.77 5.05 3.71
N CYS A 242 17.30 5.53 2.56
CA CYS A 242 16.61 4.70 1.57
C CYS A 242 17.56 3.79 0.75
N GLY A 243 18.88 3.90 0.96
CA GLY A 243 19.90 3.20 0.17
C GLY A 243 19.95 3.64 -1.30
N LEU A 244 19.47 4.83 -1.61
CA LEU A 244 19.43 5.38 -2.96
C LEU A 244 20.71 6.16 -3.24
N LYS A 245 21.28 5.96 -4.42
CA LYS A 245 22.35 6.81 -4.95
C LYS A 245 21.76 7.68 -6.05
N GLN A 246 21.98 8.99 -5.98
CA GLN A 246 21.62 9.87 -7.07
C GLN A 246 22.40 9.44 -8.31
N LEU A 247 21.69 9.17 -9.39
CA LEU A 247 22.31 8.75 -10.64
C LEU A 247 23.05 9.95 -11.23
N GLU A 248 24.34 9.77 -11.56
CA GLU A 248 25.21 10.81 -12.11
C GLU A 248 24.78 11.25 -13.52
N ILE A 249 23.98 10.43 -14.19
CA ILE A 249 23.53 10.62 -15.56
C ILE A 249 22.03 10.94 -15.53
N PRO A 250 21.56 11.96 -16.28
CA PRO A 250 20.13 12.21 -16.41
C PRO A 250 19.41 10.96 -16.94
N PRO A 251 18.12 10.75 -16.60
CA PRO A 251 17.38 9.59 -17.09
C PRO A 251 17.49 9.49 -18.62
N PRO A 252 17.79 8.31 -19.19
CA PRO A 252 17.86 8.14 -20.64
C PRO A 252 16.57 8.62 -21.31
N TYR A 253 16.66 9.25 -22.49
CA TYR A 253 15.47 9.73 -23.22
C TYR A 253 14.47 8.61 -23.57
N THR A 254 14.91 7.35 -23.55
CA THR A 254 14.10 6.15 -23.75
C THR A 254 13.29 5.75 -22.52
N HIS A 255 13.59 6.31 -21.35
CA HIS A 255 12.88 6.02 -20.10
C HIS A 255 11.56 6.80 -20.03
N ILE A 256 10.45 6.06 -20.01
CA ILE A 256 9.10 6.62 -19.80
C ILE A 256 8.76 6.44 -18.32
N PRO A 257 8.67 7.51 -17.52
CA PRO A 257 8.37 7.39 -16.08
C PRO A 257 6.89 7.06 -15.82
N ILE A 258 6.57 6.51 -14.65
CA ILE A 258 5.21 6.11 -14.26
C ILE A 258 4.23 7.28 -14.40
N GLU A 259 4.62 8.47 -13.94
CA GLU A 259 3.74 9.66 -14.06
C GLU A 259 3.37 9.97 -15.50
N LYS A 260 4.31 9.78 -16.44
CA LYS A 260 4.05 9.99 -17.87
C LYS A 260 3.18 8.89 -18.44
N MET A 261 3.43 7.62 -18.06
CA MET A 261 2.59 6.49 -18.44
C MET A 261 1.12 6.72 -18.01
N VAL A 262 0.90 7.12 -16.75
CA VAL A 262 -0.44 7.40 -16.22
C VAL A 262 -1.10 8.57 -16.96
N LYS A 263 -0.37 9.68 -17.17
CA LYS A 263 -0.88 10.84 -17.94
C LYS A 263 -1.30 10.44 -19.36
N GLU A 264 -0.47 9.69 -20.07
CA GLU A 264 -0.75 9.24 -21.44
C GLU A 264 -1.99 8.34 -21.49
N VAL A 265 -2.12 7.39 -20.56
CA VAL A 265 -3.27 6.49 -20.49
C VAL A 265 -4.57 7.23 -20.17
N LEU A 266 -4.55 8.14 -19.19
CA LEU A 266 -5.72 8.95 -18.84
C LEU A 266 -6.15 9.86 -20.00
N LEU A 267 -5.19 10.55 -20.64
CA LEU A 267 -5.47 11.46 -21.74
C LEU A 267 -5.80 10.72 -23.04
N ALA A 268 -5.60 9.41 -23.15
CA ALA A 268 -6.09 8.65 -24.29
C ALA A 268 -7.62 8.46 -24.25
N ASP A 269 -8.25 8.58 -23.08
CA ASP A 269 -9.69 8.44 -22.93
C ASP A 269 -10.44 9.75 -23.22
N LYS A 270 -11.32 9.72 -24.22
CA LYS A 270 -12.06 10.91 -24.67
C LYS A 270 -13.06 11.42 -23.63
N ALA A 271 -13.66 10.52 -22.84
CA ALA A 271 -14.63 10.91 -21.82
C ALA A 271 -13.94 11.60 -20.63
N PHE A 272 -12.76 11.11 -20.24
CA PHE A 272 -11.91 11.75 -19.26
C PHE A 272 -11.35 13.10 -19.75
N GLN A 273 -10.92 13.20 -21.02
CA GLN A 273 -10.52 14.48 -21.59
C GLN A 273 -11.67 15.49 -21.57
N ALA A 274 -12.88 15.10 -22.00
CA ALA A 274 -14.04 15.97 -21.98
C ALA A 274 -14.40 16.43 -20.56
N PHE A 275 -14.25 15.54 -19.58
CA PHE A 275 -14.46 15.84 -18.16
C PHE A 275 -13.54 16.98 -17.65
N LEU A 276 -12.26 16.98 -18.06
CA LEU A 276 -11.27 17.99 -17.66
C LEU A 276 -11.45 19.38 -18.31
N VAL A 277 -12.32 19.55 -19.31
CA VAL A 277 -12.45 20.84 -20.03
C VAL A 277 -13.42 21.80 -19.32
N THR A 278 -14.11 21.35 -18.27
CA THR A 278 -15.22 22.09 -17.65
C THR A 278 -14.81 23.31 -16.81
N ASP A 279 -13.61 23.33 -16.22
CA ASP A 279 -12.96 24.48 -15.56
C ASP A 279 -11.43 24.32 -15.61
N PRO A 280 -10.68 25.14 -16.37
CA PRO A 280 -9.26 24.89 -16.62
C PRO A 280 -8.37 24.84 -15.36
N SER A 281 -8.65 25.68 -14.37
CA SER A 281 -7.81 25.81 -13.17
C SER A 281 -8.00 24.65 -12.21
N THR A 282 -9.27 24.33 -11.90
CA THR A 282 -9.66 23.18 -11.10
C THR A 282 -9.27 21.87 -11.79
N SER A 283 -9.35 21.81 -13.11
CA SER A 283 -9.04 20.58 -13.87
C SER A 283 -7.56 20.24 -13.87
N GLN A 284 -6.66 21.23 -13.90
CA GLN A 284 -5.23 20.96 -13.79
C GLN A 284 -4.85 20.45 -12.40
N SER A 285 -5.46 20.99 -11.34
CA SER A 285 -5.27 20.51 -9.96
C SER A 285 -5.79 19.08 -9.79
N ILE A 286 -7.01 18.81 -10.25
CA ILE A 286 -7.62 17.47 -10.21
C ILE A 286 -6.76 16.46 -10.98
N LEU A 287 -6.31 16.82 -12.19
CA LEU A 287 -5.47 15.94 -12.99
C LEU A 287 -4.16 15.60 -12.27
N ALA A 288 -3.52 16.59 -11.64
CA ALA A 288 -2.29 16.37 -10.89
C ALA A 288 -2.51 15.41 -9.70
N GLU A 289 -3.58 15.61 -8.91
CA GLU A 289 -3.91 14.75 -7.76
C GLU A 289 -4.26 13.32 -8.20
N ILE A 290 -5.04 13.15 -9.28
CA ILE A 290 -5.36 11.83 -9.85
C ILE A 290 -4.10 11.13 -10.35
N VAL A 291 -3.26 11.83 -11.11
CA VAL A 291 -2.02 11.25 -11.65
C VAL A 291 -1.10 10.84 -10.52
N GLU A 292 -0.90 11.69 -9.51
CA GLU A 292 -0.07 11.38 -8.36
C GLU A 292 -0.60 10.14 -7.62
N ALA A 293 -1.89 10.11 -7.29
CA ALA A 293 -2.49 9.01 -6.56
C ALA A 293 -2.41 7.66 -7.31
N ILE A 294 -2.65 7.66 -8.62
CA ILE A 294 -2.50 6.44 -9.43
C ILE A 294 -1.02 6.05 -9.52
N SER A 295 -0.13 7.01 -9.75
CA SER A 295 1.31 6.77 -9.85
C SER A 295 1.88 6.17 -8.57
N ASP A 296 1.46 6.67 -7.40
CA ASP A 296 1.86 6.13 -6.10
C ASP A 296 1.44 4.66 -5.94
N LYS A 297 0.22 4.32 -6.38
CA LYS A 297 -0.30 2.94 -6.31
C LYS A 297 0.41 2.02 -7.31
N VAL A 298 0.73 2.50 -8.51
CA VAL A 298 1.53 1.75 -9.50
C VAL A 298 2.95 1.54 -8.99
N PHE A 299 3.59 2.59 -8.46
CA PHE A 299 4.92 2.52 -7.87
C PHE A 299 4.97 1.52 -6.71
N HIS A 300 4.02 1.61 -5.79
CA HIS A 300 3.90 0.65 -4.69
C HIS A 300 3.68 -0.79 -5.19
N ALA A 301 2.88 -0.97 -6.24
CA ALA A 301 2.68 -2.27 -6.86
C ALA A 301 3.92 -2.83 -7.58
N ILE A 302 4.90 -2.01 -7.94
CA ILE A 302 6.15 -2.48 -8.55
C ILE A 302 7.22 -2.76 -7.47
N PHE A 303 7.36 -1.86 -6.50
CA PHE A 303 8.49 -1.87 -5.57
C PHE A 303 8.17 -2.32 -4.14
N ARG A 304 6.88 -2.50 -3.80
CA ARG A 304 6.40 -2.78 -2.43
C ARG A 304 6.88 -1.73 -1.42
N ILE A 305 6.98 -0.48 -1.86
CA ILE A 305 7.36 0.68 -1.04
C ILE A 305 6.23 1.69 -1.12
N ASP A 306 5.79 2.20 0.03
CA ASP A 306 4.85 3.32 0.08
C ASP A 306 5.62 4.64 -0.15
N PRO A 307 5.48 5.29 -1.32
CA PRO A 307 6.18 6.54 -1.61
C PRO A 307 5.79 7.68 -0.67
N GLN A 308 4.57 7.66 -0.13
CA GLN A 308 4.09 8.68 0.82
C GLN A 308 4.74 8.51 2.20
N ALA A 309 5.08 7.28 2.61
CA ALA A 309 5.85 7.04 3.82
C ALA A 309 7.29 7.60 3.68
N ILE A 310 7.90 7.49 2.50
CA ILE A 310 9.22 8.07 2.22
C ILE A 310 9.16 9.60 2.21
N GLN A 311 8.11 10.18 1.62
CA GLN A 311 7.88 11.62 1.68
C GLN A 311 7.79 12.11 3.13
N LYS A 312 6.97 11.46 3.98
CA LYS A 312 6.87 11.81 5.41
C LYS A 312 8.20 11.69 6.15
N MET A 313 8.97 10.64 5.89
CA MET A 313 10.32 10.52 6.45
C MET A 313 11.20 11.71 6.08
N ALA A 314 11.11 12.22 4.85
CA ALA A 314 11.83 13.43 4.44
C ALA A 314 11.35 14.69 5.19
N GLU A 315 10.02 14.84 5.36
CA GLU A 315 9.41 15.92 6.15
C GLU A 315 9.91 15.89 7.61
N GLU A 316 9.96 14.71 8.23
CA GLU A 316 10.46 14.47 9.59
C GLU A 316 11.98 14.74 9.73
N GLN A 317 12.77 14.36 8.73
CA GLN A 317 14.21 14.62 8.72
C GLN A 317 14.51 16.12 8.64
N LEU A 318 13.78 16.86 7.80
CA LEU A 318 13.96 18.30 7.68
C LEU A 318 13.68 19.01 9.02
N THR A 319 12.56 18.68 9.66
CA THR A 319 12.19 19.28 10.94
C THR A 319 13.17 18.92 12.06
N THR A 320 13.62 17.65 12.10
CA THR A 320 14.60 17.19 13.09
C THR A 320 15.96 17.87 12.93
N LEU A 321 16.47 17.99 11.70
CA LEU A 321 17.73 18.67 11.43
C LEU A 321 17.65 20.16 11.72
N HIS A 322 16.52 20.81 11.44
CA HIS A 322 16.31 22.21 11.78
C HIS A 322 16.37 22.43 13.30
N VAL A 323 15.62 21.66 14.10
CA VAL A 323 15.67 21.74 15.57
C VAL A 323 17.09 21.47 16.10
N ARG A 324 17.81 20.52 15.50
CA ARG A 324 19.19 20.22 15.89
C ARG A 324 20.15 21.38 15.61
N SER A 325 19.93 22.12 14.52
CA SER A 325 20.77 23.28 14.17
C SER A 325 20.63 24.44 15.17
N GLU A 326 19.45 24.63 15.76
CA GLU A 326 19.23 25.63 16.81
C GLU A 326 19.94 25.28 18.13
N GLN A 327 20.02 23.99 18.46
CA GLN A 327 20.76 23.54 19.64
C GLN A 327 22.27 23.74 19.49
N GLN A 328 22.79 23.57 18.27
CA GLN A 328 24.21 23.76 17.97
C GLN A 328 24.60 25.25 17.92
N SER A 329 23.71 26.13 17.48
CA SER A 329 23.94 27.59 17.50
C SER A 329 23.80 28.19 18.90
N GLY A 330 22.88 27.68 19.73
CA GLY A 330 22.67 28.16 21.11
C GLY A 330 23.81 27.83 22.08
N CYS A 331 24.65 26.83 21.78
CA CYS A 331 25.78 26.45 22.65
C CYS A 331 27.00 27.39 22.53
N LEU A 332 27.02 28.30 21.54
CA LEU A 332 28.09 29.26 21.33
C LEU A 332 27.93 30.59 22.10
N CYS A 333 26.79 30.82 22.77
CA CYS A 333 26.54 32.07 23.51
C CYS A 333 26.98 32.06 24.99
N CYS A 334 27.70 31.03 25.46
CA CYS A 334 28.18 30.94 26.85
C CYS A 334 29.67 31.26 27.03
N PHE A 335 30.35 31.78 26.01
CA PHE A 335 31.75 32.22 26.12
C PHE A 335 31.96 33.56 25.41
N LEU A 336 31.44 34.65 25.97
CA LEU A 336 31.95 36.01 25.74
C LEU A 336 31.91 36.79 27.05
#